data_AF-A0A9X2D1A6-F1
#
_entry.id   AF-A0A9X2D1A6-F1
#
_cell.length_a   1.000
_cell.length_b   1.000
_cell.length_c   1.000
_cell.angle_alpha   90.00
_cell.angle_beta   90.00
_cell.angle_gamma   90.00
#
_symmetry.space_group_name_H-M   'P 1'
#
loop_
_entity.id
_entity.type
_entity.pdbx_description
1 polymer ?
#
loop_
_entity_poly.entity_id
_entity_poly.type
_entity_poly.pdbx_seq_one_letter_code
_entity_poly.pdbx_strand_id
1 'polypeptide(L)'
;MKKLILSLLLAFSGSVFSQTSGELLQTKLNAIRSMTADFKQVVKAKQREVSRSSGTMALERPGRFRWQTKQPMEQLVVADGKKMWVYDVDLEQVTVKKQEKGLGGTAALFLSGYDDTVARDFDVTQKNEGTTITFNLKSKSVKANFQRIKLIFTADNLTGLELHDQLGQTTTVKLSQIKSNPKLAEKLFQFKPPKGVDVVKQ
;
A
#
# COMPACT_ATOMS: atom_id res chain seq x y z
N MET A 1 -45.65 58.65 11.41
CA MET A 1 -44.39 58.30 10.72
C MET A 1 -43.97 56.90 11.17
N LYS A 2 -44.30 55.85 10.40
CA LYS A 2 -43.99 54.45 10.72
C LYS A 2 -42.63 54.07 10.10
N LYS A 3 -41.63 53.78 10.93
CA LYS A 3 -40.34 53.23 10.47
C LYS A 3 -40.47 51.71 10.37
N LEU A 4 -40.49 51.19 9.15
CA LEU A 4 -40.40 49.76 8.85
C LEU A 4 -38.92 49.36 8.96
N ILE A 5 -38.57 48.58 9.97
CA ILE A 5 -37.24 47.96 10.08
C ILE A 5 -37.32 46.61 9.37
N LEU A 6 -36.74 46.54 8.19
CA LEU A 6 -36.66 45.31 7.39
C LEU A 6 -35.41 44.54 7.84
N SER A 7 -35.60 43.53 8.69
CA SER A 7 -34.55 42.62 9.14
C SER A 7 -34.18 41.67 8.00
N LEU A 8 -33.04 41.92 7.37
CA LEU A 8 -32.45 41.06 6.34
C LEU A 8 -31.80 39.84 7.01
N LEU A 9 -32.50 38.69 7.01
CA LEU A 9 -31.88 37.41 7.36
C LEU A 9 -30.92 36.98 6.22
N LEU A 10 -29.61 37.14 6.43
CA LEU A 10 -28.62 36.44 5.63
C LEU A 10 -28.60 34.96 6.04
N ALA A 11 -29.20 34.10 5.22
CA ALA A 11 -29.00 32.66 5.31
C ALA A 11 -27.56 32.33 4.89
N PHE A 12 -26.70 32.06 5.87
CA PHE A 12 -25.34 31.58 5.64
C PHE A 12 -25.41 30.09 5.26
N SER A 13 -25.55 29.81 3.96
CA SER A 13 -25.46 28.46 3.42
C SER A 13 -24.00 27.99 3.52
N GLY A 14 -23.65 27.35 4.63
CA GLY A 14 -22.36 26.68 4.76
C GLY A 14 -22.27 25.57 3.73
N SER A 15 -21.36 25.71 2.76
CA SER A 15 -21.02 24.62 1.84
C SER A 15 -20.38 23.49 2.65
N VAL A 16 -21.13 22.41 2.87
CA VAL A 16 -20.58 21.16 3.38
C VAL A 16 -19.73 20.57 2.26
N PHE A 17 -18.42 20.75 2.31
CA PHE A 17 -17.49 20.05 1.42
C PHE A 17 -17.55 18.55 1.76
N SER A 18 -18.20 17.76 0.90
CA SER A 18 -18.17 16.31 1.00
C SER A 18 -16.79 15.81 0.58
N GLN A 19 -16.06 15.20 1.52
CA GLN A 19 -14.74 14.61 1.23
C GLN A 19 -14.88 13.50 0.18
N THR A 20 -14.08 13.56 -0.88
CA THR A 20 -14.10 12.52 -1.93
C THR A 20 -13.52 11.20 -1.41
N SER A 21 -13.85 10.09 -2.07
CA SER A 21 -13.28 8.77 -1.72
C SER A 21 -11.74 8.75 -1.83
N GLY A 22 -11.19 9.49 -2.80
CA GLY A 22 -9.75 9.64 -2.96
C GLY A 22 -9.09 10.42 -1.81
N GLU A 23 -9.71 11.52 -1.38
CA GLU A 23 -9.22 12.33 -0.24
C GLU A 23 -9.30 11.55 1.08
N LEU A 24 -10.38 10.80 1.31
CA LEU A 24 -10.51 9.96 2.50
C LEU A 24 -9.44 8.85 2.50
N LEU A 25 -9.23 8.20 1.37
CA LEU A 25 -8.18 7.19 1.23
C LEU A 25 -6.80 7.80 1.48
N GLN A 26 -6.51 8.96 0.90
CA GLN A 26 -5.23 9.66 1.11
C GLN A 26 -5.03 9.98 2.59
N THR A 27 -6.08 10.45 3.28
CA THR A 27 -6.05 10.70 4.73
C THR A 27 -5.72 9.44 5.52
N LYS A 28 -6.40 8.33 5.23
CA LYS A 28 -6.14 7.03 5.89
C LYS A 28 -4.73 6.51 5.62
N LEU A 29 -4.23 6.64 4.39
CA LEU A 29 -2.86 6.26 4.05
C LEU A 29 -1.84 7.15 4.79
N ASN A 30 -2.07 8.46 4.86
CA ASN A 30 -1.16 9.40 5.52
C ASN A 30 -1.12 9.23 7.04
N ALA A 31 -2.17 8.66 7.64
CA ALA A 31 -2.17 8.25 9.04
C ALA A 31 -1.22 7.05 9.33
N ILE A 32 -0.82 6.29 8.31
CA ILE A 32 0.11 5.16 8.43
C ILE A 32 1.55 5.68 8.18
N ARG A 33 2.22 6.14 9.25
CA ARG A 33 3.63 6.55 9.22
C ARG A 33 4.57 5.35 9.31
N SER A 34 4.23 4.39 10.15
CA SER A 34 4.89 3.08 10.20
C SER A 34 3.88 1.99 10.50
N MET A 35 4.19 0.75 10.12
CA MET A 35 3.32 -0.39 10.38
C MET A 35 4.13 -1.68 10.44
N THR A 36 3.75 -2.59 11.33
CA THR A 36 4.16 -4.00 11.28
C THR A 36 2.94 -4.90 11.22
N ALA A 37 3.04 -6.00 10.50
CA ALA A 37 1.97 -7.01 10.45
C ALA A 37 2.53 -8.38 10.04
N ASP A 38 1.81 -9.42 10.40
CA ASP A 38 1.90 -10.70 9.71
C ASP A 38 1.08 -10.63 8.42
N PHE A 39 1.51 -11.33 7.37
CA PHE A 39 0.75 -11.42 6.13
C PHE A 39 0.50 -12.88 5.72
N LYS A 40 -0.62 -13.08 5.03
CA LYS A 40 -0.88 -14.24 4.18
C LYS A 40 -1.19 -13.74 2.77
N GLN A 41 -0.43 -14.23 1.79
CA GLN A 41 -0.55 -13.85 0.39
C GLN A 41 -1.00 -15.05 -0.44
N VAL A 42 -1.87 -14.79 -1.41
CA VAL A 42 -2.27 -15.75 -2.45
C VAL A 42 -2.16 -15.06 -3.79
N VAL A 43 -1.49 -15.70 -4.75
CA VAL A 43 -1.37 -15.25 -6.13
C VAL A 43 -2.18 -16.20 -7.00
N LYS A 44 -3.08 -15.64 -7.81
CA LYS A 44 -3.87 -16.37 -8.79
C LYS A 44 -3.58 -15.88 -10.19
N ALA A 45 -3.40 -16.79 -11.14
CA ALA A 45 -3.34 -16.49 -12.56
C ALA A 45 -4.53 -17.18 -13.25
N LYS A 46 -5.33 -16.45 -14.05
CA LYS A 46 -6.55 -16.97 -14.68
C LYS A 46 -7.46 -17.74 -13.70
N GLN A 47 -7.65 -17.16 -12.50
CA GLN A 47 -8.43 -17.71 -11.37
C GLN A 47 -7.87 -18.97 -10.69
N ARG A 48 -6.78 -19.56 -11.19
CA ARG A 48 -6.10 -20.68 -10.55
C ARG A 48 -5.05 -20.15 -9.56
N GLU A 49 -5.03 -20.71 -8.36
CA GLU A 49 -3.95 -20.44 -7.39
C GLU A 49 -2.62 -20.98 -7.93
N VAL A 50 -1.64 -20.09 -8.04
CA VAL A 50 -0.29 -20.42 -8.53
C VAL A 50 0.77 -20.28 -7.44
N SER A 51 0.47 -19.49 -6.40
CA SER A 51 1.36 -19.35 -5.24
C SER A 51 0.57 -18.94 -4.01
N ARG A 52 1.06 -19.38 -2.86
CA ARG A 52 0.61 -18.98 -1.54
C ARG A 52 1.83 -18.81 -0.66
N SER A 53 1.86 -17.74 0.11
CA SER A 53 2.97 -17.48 1.02
C SER A 53 2.52 -16.78 2.28
N SER A 54 3.36 -16.83 3.31
CA SER A 54 3.13 -16.12 4.55
C SER A 54 4.43 -15.61 5.15
N GLY A 55 4.31 -14.62 6.03
CA GLY A 55 5.48 -14.00 6.61
C GLY A 55 5.14 -12.75 7.40
N THR A 56 6.14 -11.87 7.51
CA THR A 56 6.06 -10.63 8.29
C THR A 56 6.44 -9.44 7.44
N MET A 57 5.81 -8.31 7.69
CA MET A 57 6.14 -7.05 7.05
C MET A 57 6.39 -5.93 8.06
N ALA A 58 7.25 -5.00 7.67
CA ALA A 58 7.40 -3.70 8.31
C ALA A 58 7.45 -2.64 7.21
N LEU A 59 6.84 -1.48 7.44
CA LEU A 59 7.00 -0.31 6.59
C LEU A 59 7.18 0.93 7.43
N GLU A 60 7.90 1.90 6.89
CA GLU A 60 8.05 3.24 7.42
C GLU A 60 8.07 4.22 6.26
N ARG A 61 7.06 5.09 6.22
CA ARG A 61 6.94 6.08 5.16
C ARG A 61 7.93 7.22 5.37
N PRO A 62 8.47 7.82 4.29
CA PRO A 62 8.32 7.38 2.91
C PRO A 62 9.34 6.29 2.53
N GLY A 63 8.90 5.34 1.71
CA GLY A 63 9.75 4.48 0.88
C GLY A 63 10.48 3.34 1.58
N ARG A 64 10.48 3.23 2.90
CA ARG A 64 11.13 2.11 3.59
C ARG A 64 10.16 0.97 3.82
N PHE A 65 10.54 -0.23 3.40
CA PHE A 65 9.76 -1.43 3.70
C PHE A 65 10.65 -2.66 3.83
N ARG A 66 10.14 -3.65 4.55
CA ARG A 66 10.69 -4.98 4.72
C ARG A 66 9.56 -5.98 4.56
N TRP A 67 9.70 -6.91 3.65
CA TRP A 67 8.76 -8.00 3.39
C TRP A 67 9.52 -9.31 3.49
N GLN A 68 9.29 -10.07 4.56
CA GLN A 68 9.98 -11.32 4.82
C GLN A 68 8.99 -12.47 4.71
N THR A 69 9.08 -13.18 3.58
CA THR A 69 8.39 -14.44 3.37
C THR A 69 9.10 -15.54 4.14
N LYS A 70 8.35 -16.28 4.97
CA LYS A 70 8.85 -17.40 5.78
C LYS A 70 8.46 -18.76 5.19
N GLN A 71 7.39 -18.79 4.39
CA GLN A 71 6.83 -20.01 3.82
C GLN A 71 6.23 -19.72 2.44
N PRO A 72 6.29 -20.67 1.48
CA PRO A 72 7.01 -21.95 1.57
C PRO A 72 8.52 -21.81 1.32
N MET A 73 8.94 -20.77 0.57
CA MET A 73 10.34 -20.49 0.26
C MET A 73 10.74 -19.17 0.91
N GLU A 74 11.90 -19.15 1.55
CA GLU A 74 12.36 -17.96 2.27
C GLU A 74 12.83 -16.89 1.28
N GLN A 75 12.18 -15.74 1.34
CA GLN A 75 12.52 -14.58 0.53
C GLN A 75 12.44 -13.33 1.39
N LEU A 76 13.44 -12.47 1.24
CA LEU A 76 13.49 -11.18 1.90
C LEU A 76 13.55 -10.06 0.86
N VAL A 77 12.53 -9.21 0.87
CA VAL A 77 12.53 -7.95 0.13
C VAL A 77 12.76 -6.80 1.10
N VAL A 78 13.79 -6.00 0.88
CA VAL A 78 14.08 -4.81 1.68
C VAL A 78 14.21 -3.62 0.76
N ALA A 79 13.54 -2.53 1.10
CA ALA A 79 13.76 -1.25 0.45
C ALA A 79 14.13 -0.19 1.48
N ASP A 80 15.21 0.52 1.18
CA ASP A 80 15.86 1.47 2.10
C ASP A 80 15.49 2.94 1.80
N GLY A 81 14.62 3.18 0.81
CA GLY A 81 14.28 4.50 0.32
C GLY A 81 14.99 4.87 -0.99
N LYS A 82 16.06 4.15 -1.36
CA LYS A 82 16.91 4.40 -2.53
C LYS A 82 17.06 3.16 -3.42
N LYS A 83 17.19 1.99 -2.81
CA LYS A 83 17.38 0.69 -3.46
C LYS A 83 16.38 -0.32 -2.91
N MET A 84 15.99 -1.24 -3.79
CA MET A 84 15.25 -2.43 -3.42
C MET A 84 16.14 -3.65 -3.61
N TRP A 85 16.25 -4.44 -2.55
CA TRP A 85 16.97 -5.70 -2.50
C TRP A 85 15.96 -6.83 -2.41
N VAL A 86 16.12 -7.84 -3.25
CA VAL A 86 15.38 -9.10 -3.20
C VAL A 86 16.40 -10.19 -2.95
N TYR A 87 16.28 -10.88 -1.82
CA TYR A 87 17.14 -12.00 -1.47
C TYR A 87 16.29 -13.26 -1.45
N ASP A 88 16.59 -14.17 -2.40
CA ASP A 88 16.09 -15.53 -2.41
C ASP A 88 17.09 -16.41 -1.65
N VAL A 89 16.70 -16.87 -0.46
CA VAL A 89 17.63 -17.55 0.48
C VAL A 89 18.09 -18.88 -0.10
N ASP A 90 17.16 -19.67 -0.61
CA ASP A 90 17.42 -21.01 -1.14
C ASP A 90 18.29 -20.99 -2.41
N LEU A 91 18.23 -19.90 -3.18
CA LEU A 91 19.03 -19.71 -4.39
C LEU A 91 20.37 -19.02 -4.10
N GLU A 92 20.61 -18.60 -2.86
CA GLU A 92 21.76 -17.80 -2.45
C GLU A 92 22.00 -16.61 -3.41
N GLN A 93 20.91 -15.97 -3.83
CA GLN A 93 20.93 -14.92 -4.86
C GLN A 93 20.27 -13.64 -4.37
N VAL A 94 20.96 -12.53 -4.56
CA VAL A 94 20.45 -11.19 -4.32
C VAL A 94 20.30 -10.45 -5.64
N THR A 95 19.10 -9.93 -5.88
CA THR A 95 18.86 -8.95 -6.94
C THR A 95 18.74 -7.56 -6.32
N VAL A 96 19.46 -6.58 -6.85
CA VAL A 96 19.33 -5.18 -6.45
C VAL A 96 18.93 -4.32 -7.62
N LYS A 97 17.92 -3.48 -7.39
CA LYS A 97 17.46 -2.49 -8.36
C LYS A 97 17.28 -1.13 -7.71
N LYS A 98 17.33 -0.07 -8.52
CA LYS A 98 16.94 1.27 -8.07
C LYS A 98 15.50 1.25 -7.60
N GLN A 99 15.23 1.88 -6.46
CA GLN A 99 13.85 2.04 -6.00
C GLN A 99 13.21 3.17 -6.80
N GLU A 100 12.38 2.79 -7.77
CA GLU A 100 11.63 3.76 -8.55
C GLU A 100 10.46 4.32 -7.74
N LYS A 101 10.20 5.62 -7.92
CA LYS A 101 8.98 6.24 -7.43
C LYS A 101 7.82 5.72 -8.28
N GLY A 102 6.92 4.95 -7.68
CA GLY A 102 5.73 4.42 -8.36
C GLY A 102 5.42 2.97 -7.99
N LEU A 103 4.49 2.36 -8.75
CA LEU A 103 4.09 0.96 -8.62
C LEU A 103 5.18 0.00 -9.15
N GLY A 104 6.37 0.01 -8.55
CA GLY A 104 7.56 -0.77 -8.97
C GLY A 104 7.48 -2.30 -8.76
N GLY A 105 6.27 -2.87 -8.79
CA GLY A 105 6.02 -4.29 -8.96
C GLY A 105 5.56 -5.06 -7.72
N THR A 106 5.46 -4.45 -6.53
CA THR A 106 5.01 -5.15 -5.31
C THR A 106 3.94 -4.38 -4.52
N ALA A 107 3.11 -5.13 -3.79
CA ALA A 107 2.16 -4.62 -2.79
C ALA A 107 2.81 -3.73 -1.74
N ALA A 108 3.98 -4.15 -1.25
CA ALA A 108 4.71 -3.42 -0.21
C ALA A 108 5.18 -2.04 -0.69
N LEU A 109 5.63 -1.92 -1.93
CA LEU A 109 6.10 -0.65 -2.48
C LEU A 109 4.95 0.36 -2.62
N PHE A 110 3.76 -0.09 -3.04
CA PHE A 110 2.57 0.77 -3.06
C PHE A 110 2.25 1.32 -1.67
N LEU A 111 2.32 0.49 -0.62
CA LEU A 111 2.05 0.91 0.75
C LEU A 111 3.13 1.84 1.35
N SER A 112 4.37 1.76 0.85
CA SER A 112 5.50 2.55 1.37
C SER A 112 5.43 4.06 1.05
N GLY A 113 4.51 4.49 0.17
CA GLY A 113 4.08 5.89 0.07
C GLY A 113 5.16 6.88 -0.40
N TYR A 114 5.53 6.82 -1.68
CA TYR A 114 6.46 7.79 -2.27
C TYR A 114 5.83 9.13 -2.64
N ASP A 115 4.57 9.15 -3.05
CA ASP A 115 3.90 10.38 -3.45
C ASP A 115 2.44 10.37 -2.98
N ASP A 116 1.93 11.53 -2.54
CA ASP A 116 0.53 11.80 -2.20
C ASP A 116 -0.37 11.85 -3.45
N THR A 117 -0.31 10.82 -4.29
CA THR A 117 -0.81 10.89 -5.67
C THR A 117 -1.93 9.91 -5.97
N VAL A 118 -2.53 9.32 -4.93
CA VAL A 118 -3.61 8.35 -5.13
C VAL A 118 -4.76 8.94 -5.94
N ALA A 119 -5.19 10.17 -5.62
CA ALA A 119 -6.24 10.86 -6.38
C ALA A 119 -5.78 11.33 -7.77
N ARG A 120 -4.47 11.59 -7.96
CA ARG A 120 -3.91 11.98 -9.26
C ARG A 120 -3.89 10.79 -10.21
N ASP A 121 -3.38 9.65 -9.75
CA ASP A 121 -3.04 8.49 -10.58
C ASP A 121 -4.17 7.46 -10.70
N PHE A 122 -5.15 7.50 -9.80
CA PHE A 122 -6.26 6.55 -9.75
C PHE A 122 -7.62 7.22 -9.70
N ASP A 123 -8.60 6.58 -10.33
CA ASP A 123 -10.01 6.79 -10.02
C ASP A 123 -10.36 5.95 -8.78
N VAL A 124 -10.80 6.60 -7.72
CA VAL A 124 -11.05 5.97 -6.42
C VAL A 124 -12.54 5.91 -6.14
N THR A 125 -13.05 4.71 -5.88
CA THR A 125 -14.40 4.50 -5.34
C THR A 125 -14.30 3.76 -4.01
N GLN A 126 -15.33 3.87 -3.18
CA GLN A 126 -15.38 3.17 -1.89
C GLN A 126 -16.69 2.42 -1.70
N LYS A 127 -16.64 1.34 -0.91
CA LYS A 127 -17.80 0.60 -0.42
C LYS A 127 -17.67 0.44 1.09
N ASN A 128 -18.74 0.78 1.81
CA ASN A 128 -18.80 0.69 3.27
C ASN A 128 -19.71 -0.47 3.68
N GLU A 129 -19.23 -1.31 4.60
CA GLU A 129 -19.96 -2.46 5.15
C GLU A 129 -19.64 -2.58 6.64
N GLY A 130 -20.54 -2.08 7.50
CA GLY A 130 -20.29 -2.01 8.94
C GLY A 130 -19.05 -1.15 9.25
N THR A 131 -18.08 -1.74 9.94
CA THR A 131 -16.78 -1.09 10.25
C THR A 131 -15.75 -1.24 9.13
N THR A 132 -16.08 -1.91 8.03
CA THR A 132 -15.17 -2.17 6.93
C THR A 132 -15.39 -1.17 5.81
N ILE A 133 -14.29 -0.58 5.32
CA ILE A 133 -14.27 0.28 4.14
C ILE A 133 -13.34 -0.35 3.11
N THR A 134 -13.87 -0.61 1.92
CA THR A 134 -13.09 -1.09 0.78
C THR A 134 -12.93 0.04 -0.23
N PHE A 135 -11.69 0.45 -0.49
CA PHE A 135 -11.37 1.37 -1.57
C PHE A 135 -10.96 0.59 -2.81
N ASN A 136 -11.56 0.91 -3.96
CA ASN A 136 -11.17 0.40 -5.26
C ASN A 136 -10.47 1.54 -6.01
N LEU A 137 -9.22 1.32 -6.39
CA LEU A 137 -8.39 2.23 -7.15
C LEU A 137 -8.23 1.66 -8.56
N LYS A 138 -8.74 2.35 -9.56
CA LYS A 138 -8.51 2.01 -10.97
C LYS A 138 -7.44 2.94 -11.53
N SER A 139 -6.37 2.38 -12.08
CA SER A 139 -5.29 3.20 -12.67
C SER A 139 -5.85 4.02 -13.83
N LYS A 140 -5.52 5.32 -13.87
CA LYS A 140 -5.77 6.18 -15.03
C LYS A 140 -4.77 5.93 -16.16
N SER A 141 -3.61 5.34 -15.86
CA SER A 141 -2.60 4.98 -16.84
C SER A 141 -2.75 3.54 -17.30
N VAL A 142 -2.88 3.35 -18.62
CA VAL A 142 -2.89 2.02 -19.27
C VAL A 142 -1.54 1.31 -19.18
N LYS A 143 -0.42 2.04 -18.96
CA LYS A 143 0.93 1.48 -18.83
C LYS A 143 1.28 1.06 -17.40
N ALA A 144 0.39 1.26 -16.43
CA ALA A 144 0.66 0.92 -15.05
C ALA A 144 0.75 -0.61 -14.85
N ASN A 145 1.79 -1.05 -14.14
CA ASN A 145 1.99 -2.45 -13.76
C ASN A 145 0.74 -3.05 -13.09
N PHE A 146 0.02 -2.26 -12.30
CA PHE A 146 -1.27 -2.63 -11.72
C PHE A 146 -2.41 -1.80 -12.30
N GLN A 147 -3.41 -2.47 -12.84
CA GLN A 147 -4.59 -1.85 -13.43
C GLN A 147 -5.66 -1.53 -12.37
N ARG A 148 -5.75 -2.38 -11.34
CA ARG A 148 -6.68 -2.20 -10.22
C ARG A 148 -6.02 -2.58 -8.90
N ILE A 149 -6.27 -1.79 -7.88
CA ILE A 149 -5.85 -2.05 -6.50
C ILE A 149 -7.10 -1.96 -5.62
N LYS A 150 -7.25 -2.90 -4.68
CA LYS A 150 -8.22 -2.76 -3.59
C LYS A 150 -7.47 -2.65 -2.27
N LEU A 151 -7.95 -1.76 -1.42
CA LEU A 151 -7.45 -1.59 -0.06
C LEU A 151 -8.62 -1.77 0.90
N ILE A 152 -8.43 -2.63 1.89
CA ILE A 152 -9.46 -2.99 2.85
C ILE A 152 -9.03 -2.45 4.20
N PHE A 153 -9.83 -1.54 4.73
CA PHE A 153 -9.68 -1.02 6.08
C PHE A 153 -10.78 -1.58 6.96
N THR A 154 -10.43 -2.03 8.16
CA THR A 154 -11.39 -2.33 9.23
C THR A 154 -11.13 -1.37 10.36
N ALA A 155 -12.12 -0.52 10.67
CA ALA A 155 -11.93 0.72 11.41
C ALA A 155 -10.81 1.57 10.76
N ASP A 156 -9.69 1.76 11.45
CA ASP A 156 -8.55 2.54 10.97
C ASP A 156 -7.35 1.70 10.53
N ASN A 157 -7.42 0.37 10.68
CA ASN A 157 -6.32 -0.50 10.31
C ASN A 157 -6.49 -1.00 8.87
N LEU A 158 -5.42 -0.92 8.08
CA LEU A 158 -5.31 -1.61 6.81
C LEU A 158 -5.24 -3.12 7.08
N THR A 159 -6.28 -3.87 6.71
CA THR A 159 -6.39 -5.31 6.99
C THR A 159 -6.18 -6.17 5.75
N GLY A 160 -6.21 -5.59 4.55
CA GLY A 160 -5.92 -6.34 3.35
C GLY A 160 -5.75 -5.48 2.11
N LEU A 161 -5.21 -6.11 1.08
CA LEU A 161 -5.07 -5.52 -0.24
C LEU A 161 -5.16 -6.57 -1.35
N GLU A 162 -5.64 -6.14 -2.50
CA GLU A 162 -5.74 -6.93 -3.72
C GLU A 162 -5.13 -6.15 -4.87
N LEU A 163 -4.21 -6.76 -5.61
CA LEU A 163 -3.56 -6.17 -6.77
C LEU A 163 -3.94 -6.97 -8.01
N HIS A 164 -4.32 -6.27 -9.07
CA HIS A 164 -4.53 -6.87 -10.39
C HIS A 164 -3.52 -6.28 -11.36
N ASP A 165 -2.66 -7.14 -11.91
CA ASP A 165 -1.70 -6.73 -12.93
C ASP A 165 -2.30 -6.75 -14.34
N GLN A 166 -1.52 -6.30 -15.32
CA GLN A 166 -1.92 -6.29 -16.73
C GLN A 166 -2.01 -7.69 -17.37
N LEU A 167 -1.35 -8.69 -16.77
CA LEU A 167 -1.30 -10.07 -17.26
C LEU A 167 -2.48 -10.91 -16.76
N GLY A 168 -3.38 -10.31 -15.97
CA GLY A 168 -4.54 -10.98 -15.37
C GLY A 168 -4.20 -11.77 -14.10
N GLN A 169 -3.02 -11.55 -13.52
CA GLN A 169 -2.67 -12.06 -12.21
C GLN A 169 -3.36 -11.22 -11.12
N THR A 170 -3.85 -11.91 -10.09
CA THR A 170 -4.40 -11.28 -8.89
C THR A 170 -3.60 -11.70 -7.68
N THR A 171 -3.04 -10.74 -6.96
CA THR A 171 -2.37 -10.95 -5.68
C THR A 171 -3.26 -10.46 -4.56
N THR A 172 -3.67 -11.34 -3.65
CA THR A 172 -4.45 -11.00 -2.47
C THR A 172 -3.59 -11.16 -1.23
N VAL A 173 -3.55 -10.13 -0.39
CA VAL A 173 -2.82 -10.10 0.88
C VAL A 173 -3.81 -9.83 2.01
N LYS A 174 -3.80 -10.68 3.04
CA LYS A 174 -4.49 -10.44 4.31
C LYS A 174 -3.46 -10.16 5.40
N LEU A 175 -3.72 -9.12 6.18
CA LEU A 175 -2.85 -8.68 7.28
C LEU A 175 -3.45 -9.05 8.62
N SER A 176 -2.59 -9.41 9.57
CA SER A 176 -2.96 -9.74 10.96
C SER A 176 -1.86 -9.28 11.92
N GLN A 177 -2.13 -9.26 13.22
CA GLN A 177 -1.18 -8.76 14.23
C GLN A 177 -0.67 -7.34 13.91
N ILE A 178 -1.59 -6.50 13.40
CA ILE A 178 -1.28 -5.17 12.89
C ILE A 178 -0.92 -4.26 14.05
N LYS A 179 0.26 -3.63 13.98
CA LYS A 179 0.65 -2.54 14.87
C LYS A 179 0.85 -1.29 14.02
N SER A 180 0.01 -0.30 14.28
CA SER A 180 0.04 0.98 13.58
C SER A 180 0.94 1.96 14.31
N ASN A 181 1.79 2.64 13.55
CA ASN A 181 2.74 3.64 14.00
C ASN A 181 3.71 3.23 15.14
N PRO A 182 4.27 2.00 15.17
CA PRO A 182 5.30 1.66 16.15
C PRO A 182 6.61 2.39 15.86
N LYS A 183 7.43 2.62 16.90
CA LYS A 183 8.83 3.02 16.70
C LYS A 183 9.60 1.86 16.08
N LEU A 184 10.15 2.08 14.89
CA LEU A 184 10.94 1.08 14.17
C LEU A 184 12.42 1.45 14.21
N ALA A 185 13.27 0.42 14.31
CA ALA A 185 14.72 0.63 14.25
C ALA A 185 15.15 0.72 12.79
N GLU A 186 15.99 1.70 12.44
CA GLU A 186 16.45 1.94 11.06
C GLU A 186 17.10 0.70 10.43
N LYS A 187 17.80 -0.10 11.25
CA LYS A 187 18.43 -1.36 10.83
C LYS A 187 17.47 -2.38 10.21
N LEU A 188 16.16 -2.27 10.45
CA LEU A 188 15.15 -3.15 9.84
C LEU A 188 15.10 -3.00 8.31
N PHE A 189 15.42 -1.80 7.82
CA PHE A 189 15.34 -1.43 6.41
C PHE A 189 16.70 -1.40 5.71
N GLN A 190 17.75 -1.82 6.41
CA GLN A 190 19.09 -1.97 5.84
C GLN A 190 19.31 -3.44 5.48
N PHE A 191 19.86 -3.68 4.30
CA PHE A 191 20.24 -5.02 3.86
C PHE A 191 21.71 -5.04 3.44
N LYS A 192 22.42 -6.05 3.95
CA LYS A 192 23.78 -6.37 3.54
C LYS A 192 23.74 -7.81 3.02
N PRO A 193 24.07 -8.05 1.73
CA PRO A 193 24.17 -9.40 1.20
C PRO A 193 25.10 -10.26 2.07
N PRO A 194 24.72 -11.51 2.41
CA PRO A 194 25.61 -12.46 3.05
C PRO A 194 26.88 -12.69 2.22
N LYS A 195 27.95 -13.15 2.87
CA LYS A 195 29.18 -13.51 2.15
C LYS A 195 28.90 -14.71 1.24
N GLY A 196 29.40 -14.68 0.01
CA GLY A 196 29.30 -15.79 -0.95
C GLY A 196 28.04 -15.78 -1.82
N VAL A 197 27.05 -14.95 -1.50
CA VAL A 197 25.80 -14.80 -2.25
C VAL A 197 26.04 -14.02 -3.55
N ASP A 198 25.47 -14.49 -4.65
CA ASP A 198 25.54 -13.80 -5.94
C ASP A 198 24.72 -12.51 -5.91
N VAL A 199 25.25 -11.42 -6.48
CA VAL A 199 24.61 -10.10 -6.47
C VAL A 199 24.42 -9.60 -7.89
N VAL A 200 23.20 -9.72 -8.39
CA VAL A 200 22.80 -9.23 -9.70
C VAL A 200 22.26 -7.81 -9.58
N LYS A 201 22.85 -6.88 -10.33
CA LYS A 201 22.40 -5.47 -10.42
C LYS A 201 21.54 -5.27 -11.67
N GLN A 202 20.37 -4.66 -11.49
CA GLN A 202 19.46 -4.26 -12.57
C GLN A 202 19.42 -2.73 -12.73
#